data_AF-A0A2G0WHG4-F1
#
_entry.id   AF-A0A2G0WHG4-F1
#
_cell.length_a   1.000
_cell.length_b   1.000
_cell.length_c   1.000
_cell.angle_alpha   90.00
_cell.angle_beta   90.00
_cell.angle_gamma   90.00
#
_symmetry.space_group_name_H-M   'P 1'
#
loop_
_entity.id
_entity.type
_entity.pdbx_description
1 polymer ?
#
loop_
_entity_poly.entity_id
_entity_poly.type
_entity_poly.pdbx_seq_one_letter_code
_entity_poly.pdbx_strand_id
1 'polypeptide(L)'
;MNETYLLNFDKQSGELLGYFGAAGNPKVCVLTLKYGESDVNESYSLFVYDVGLGKFKTSRVKTVTNPDFINGGIFSDYTDGPFRRREKLCYSDKIKDYYKCENSEEFSEQLERRQMCTESSCSEPQILKQSTSNVVEATVSEDKVYFLEKNIDGGFDQKQAYLLKGDKIVLNDYYESGEGLYYQVTYIGKVITKGWVRDSSIVVGNN
;
A
#
# COMPACT_ATOMS: atom_id res chain seq x y z
N MET A 1 11.88 -38.65 0.55
CA MET A 1 12.74 -37.56 1.07
C MET A 1 11.81 -36.53 1.64
N ASN A 2 11.96 -36.17 2.92
CA ASN A 2 11.13 -35.15 3.55
C ASN A 2 11.92 -33.83 3.55
N GLU A 3 11.31 -32.78 3.04
CA GLU A 3 11.87 -31.42 3.08
C GLU A 3 11.22 -30.63 4.22
N THR A 4 12.04 -29.96 5.02
CA THR A 4 11.57 -29.14 6.15
C THR A 4 11.68 -27.67 5.79
N TYR A 5 10.57 -26.95 5.93
CA TYR A 5 10.48 -25.52 5.69
C TYR A 5 10.32 -24.81 7.03
N LEU A 6 11.17 -23.82 7.31
CA LEU A 6 10.99 -22.95 8.46
C LEU A 6 9.78 -22.05 8.21
N LEU A 7 8.81 -22.15 9.09
CA LEU A 7 7.65 -21.29 9.10
C LEU A 7 7.76 -20.37 10.31
N ASN A 8 7.36 -19.10 10.17
CA ASN A 8 7.35 -18.14 11.28
C ASN A 8 6.13 -18.42 12.19
N PHE A 9 6.18 -19.50 12.97
CA PHE A 9 5.17 -19.83 13.98
C PHE A 9 5.80 -19.93 15.36
N ASP A 10 5.06 -19.50 16.39
CA ASP A 10 5.39 -19.80 17.78
C ASP A 10 4.99 -21.23 18.18
N LYS A 11 3.91 -21.78 17.57
CA LYS A 11 3.47 -23.19 17.69
C LYS A 11 2.70 -23.62 16.44
N GLN A 12 2.87 -24.87 16.02
CA GLN A 12 2.08 -25.50 14.96
C GLN A 12 1.44 -26.78 15.50
N SER A 13 0.11 -26.90 15.39
CA SER A 13 -0.63 -28.14 15.69
C SER A 13 -1.50 -28.51 14.49
N GLY A 14 -1.37 -29.73 13.99
CA GLY A 14 -2.18 -30.26 12.88
C GLY A 14 -1.56 -30.09 11.49
N GLU A 15 -2.26 -30.63 10.49
CA GLU A 15 -1.91 -30.48 9.08
C GLU A 15 -2.18 -29.05 8.60
N LEU A 16 -1.27 -28.47 7.82
CA LEU A 16 -1.48 -27.16 7.20
C LEU A 16 -2.12 -27.32 5.84
N LEU A 17 -3.19 -26.56 5.60
CA LEU A 17 -3.75 -26.42 4.26
C LEU A 17 -2.76 -25.60 3.42
N GLY A 18 -2.20 -26.25 2.40
CA GLY A 18 -1.36 -25.63 1.40
C GLY A 18 -2.18 -25.26 0.18
N TYR A 19 -2.10 -24.00 -0.24
CA TYR A 19 -2.62 -23.60 -1.55
C TYR A 19 -1.48 -23.66 -2.56
N PHE A 20 -1.69 -24.45 -3.61
CA PHE A 20 -0.80 -24.55 -4.75
C PHE A 20 -1.42 -23.77 -5.90
N GLY A 21 -0.71 -22.76 -6.38
CA GLY A 21 -1.19 -21.93 -7.48
C GLY A 21 -0.05 -21.58 -8.43
N ALA A 22 -0.36 -21.56 -9.72
CA ALA A 22 0.36 -20.72 -10.66
C ALA A 22 -0.34 -19.37 -10.59
N ALA A 23 0.28 -18.35 -10.01
CA ALA A 23 -0.29 -17.00 -10.01
C ALA A 23 -0.22 -16.45 -11.44
N GLY A 24 -1.09 -16.95 -12.33
CA GLY A 24 -1.18 -16.68 -13.78
C GLY A 24 0.08 -16.89 -14.63
N ASN A 25 1.25 -17.17 -14.05
CA ASN A 25 2.47 -17.53 -14.78
C ASN A 25 2.71 -19.04 -14.66
N PRO A 26 2.48 -19.84 -15.72
CA PRO A 26 2.64 -21.29 -15.66
C PRO A 26 4.08 -21.75 -15.42
N LYS A 27 5.06 -20.83 -15.49
CA LYS A 27 6.48 -21.11 -15.19
C LYS A 27 6.85 -20.89 -13.73
N VAL A 28 5.94 -20.37 -12.90
CA VAL A 28 6.21 -20.05 -11.50
C VAL A 28 5.30 -20.88 -10.61
N CYS A 29 5.88 -21.83 -9.89
CA CYS A 29 5.16 -22.58 -8.87
C CYS A 29 5.25 -21.86 -7.54
N VAL A 30 4.10 -21.60 -6.93
CA VAL A 30 3.96 -20.93 -5.64
C VAL A 30 3.28 -21.88 -4.67
N LEU A 31 3.78 -21.89 -3.44
CA LEU A 31 3.17 -22.60 -2.31
C LEU A 31 2.91 -21.57 -1.22
N THR A 32 1.66 -21.50 -0.74
CA THR A 32 1.34 -20.81 0.50
C THR A 32 0.87 -21.78 1.56
N LEU A 33 1.31 -21.54 2.79
CA LEU A 33 0.94 -22.34 3.95
C LEU A 33 0.28 -21.44 4.99
N LYS A 34 -0.99 -21.67 5.30
CA LYS A 34 -1.70 -20.91 6.34
C LYS A 34 -0.99 -21.10 7.68
N TYR A 35 -0.80 -20.03 8.44
CA TYR A 35 -0.15 -20.09 9.74
C TYR A 35 -0.88 -19.40 10.89
N GLY A 36 -1.83 -18.55 10.56
CA GLY A 36 -2.63 -17.88 11.55
C GLY A 36 -3.95 -17.45 10.94
N GLU A 37 -4.91 -17.20 11.82
CA GLU A 37 -6.18 -16.60 11.45
C GLU A 37 -6.69 -15.76 12.62
N SER A 38 -7.48 -14.76 12.28
CA SER A 38 -8.37 -14.02 13.17
C SER A 38 -9.78 -14.07 12.57
N ASP A 39 -10.75 -13.42 13.22
CA ASP A 39 -12.13 -13.36 12.73
C ASP A 39 -12.27 -12.69 11.35
N VAL A 40 -11.24 -11.94 10.91
CA VAL A 40 -11.28 -11.16 9.66
C VAL A 40 -10.12 -11.43 8.70
N ASN A 41 -9.01 -12.00 9.18
CA ASN A 41 -7.79 -12.17 8.38
C ASN A 41 -7.19 -13.57 8.55
N GLU A 42 -6.73 -14.16 7.45
CA GLU A 42 -5.93 -15.37 7.43
C GLU A 42 -4.51 -15.04 6.97
N SER A 43 -3.51 -15.51 7.70
CA SER A 43 -2.10 -15.26 7.41
C SER A 43 -1.42 -16.48 6.82
N TYR A 44 -0.63 -16.29 5.77
CA TYR A 44 0.04 -17.35 5.02
C TYR A 44 1.52 -17.09 4.84
N SER A 45 2.35 -18.12 4.99
CA SER A 45 3.77 -18.09 4.59
C SER A 45 3.87 -18.34 3.09
N LEU A 46 4.65 -17.54 2.38
CA LEU A 46 4.79 -17.58 0.92
C LEU A 46 6.11 -18.21 0.51
N PHE A 47 6.04 -19.21 -0.36
CA PHE A 47 7.17 -19.93 -0.93
C PHE A 47 7.12 -19.91 -2.45
N VAL A 48 8.29 -19.81 -3.07
CA VAL A 48 8.47 -19.85 -4.53
C VAL A 48 9.38 -21.01 -4.87
N TYR A 49 9.03 -21.77 -5.91
CA TYR A 49 9.87 -22.86 -6.38
C TYR A 49 11.13 -22.32 -7.06
N ASP A 50 12.29 -22.73 -6.58
CA ASP A 50 13.58 -22.40 -7.17
C ASP A 50 14.03 -23.56 -8.06
N VAL A 51 13.96 -23.35 -9.38
CA VAL A 51 14.32 -24.37 -10.37
C VAL A 51 15.80 -24.77 -10.26
N GLY A 52 16.69 -23.84 -9.89
CA GLY A 52 18.11 -24.13 -9.74
C GLY A 52 18.41 -25.02 -8.53
N LEU A 53 17.60 -24.90 -7.47
CA LEU A 53 17.73 -25.73 -6.26
C LEU A 53 16.85 -26.98 -6.28
N GLY A 54 15.89 -27.07 -7.21
CA GLY A 54 14.93 -28.16 -7.29
C GLY A 54 13.97 -28.25 -6.11
N LYS A 55 13.73 -27.14 -5.41
CA LYS A 55 12.91 -27.09 -4.18
C LYS A 55 12.27 -25.73 -3.98
N PHE A 56 11.31 -25.65 -3.06
CA PHE A 56 10.77 -24.36 -2.64
C PHE A 56 11.78 -23.58 -1.79
N LYS A 57 11.67 -22.26 -1.83
CA LYS A 57 12.34 -21.35 -0.89
C LYS A 57 11.35 -20.33 -0.39
N THR A 58 11.57 -19.80 0.81
CA THR A 58 10.77 -18.69 1.34
C THR A 58 10.91 -17.48 0.42
N SER A 59 9.78 -16.89 0.05
CA SER A 59 9.75 -15.66 -0.73
C SER A 59 10.35 -14.50 0.06
N ARG A 60 10.94 -13.52 -0.64
CA ARG A 60 11.35 -12.23 -0.06
C ARG A 60 10.19 -11.49 0.61
N VAL A 61 8.96 -11.66 0.14
CA VAL A 61 7.75 -11.08 0.77
C VAL A 61 7.44 -11.78 2.10
N LYS A 62 7.88 -13.04 2.27
CA LYS A 62 7.73 -13.93 3.43
C LYS A 62 6.29 -14.33 3.73
N THR A 63 5.38 -13.38 3.87
CA THR A 63 4.01 -13.60 4.32
C THR A 63 2.99 -12.82 3.50
N VAL A 64 1.79 -13.36 3.36
CA VAL A 64 0.67 -12.74 2.66
C VAL A 64 -0.63 -12.99 3.44
N THR A 65 -1.54 -12.02 3.47
CA THR A 65 -2.80 -12.10 4.21
C THR A 65 -3.98 -12.22 3.24
N ASN A 66 -4.90 -13.16 3.47
CA ASN A 66 -6.03 -13.43 2.57
C ASN A 66 -5.63 -13.48 1.08
N PRO A 67 -4.66 -14.34 0.70
CA PRO A 67 -4.12 -14.34 -0.66
C PRO A 67 -5.18 -14.78 -1.68
N ASP A 68 -5.31 -14.00 -2.74
CA ASP A 68 -6.10 -14.33 -3.91
C ASP A 68 -5.20 -14.40 -5.16
N PHE A 69 -5.17 -15.58 -5.79
CA PHE A 69 -4.23 -15.91 -6.88
C PHE A 69 -4.90 -15.68 -8.24
N ILE A 70 -4.96 -14.41 -8.67
CA ILE A 70 -5.64 -14.01 -9.90
C ILE A 70 -4.69 -13.28 -10.86
N ASN A 71 -4.87 -13.49 -12.18
CA ASN A 71 -4.30 -12.65 -13.25
C ASN A 71 -2.78 -12.39 -13.19
N GLY A 72 -1.96 -13.41 -12.90
CA GLY A 72 -0.51 -13.23 -12.98
C GLY A 72 0.14 -12.71 -11.69
N GLY A 73 -0.63 -12.53 -10.61
CA GLY A 73 -0.16 -11.99 -9.34
C GLY A 73 -0.91 -12.58 -8.14
N ILE A 74 -0.51 -12.11 -6.95
CA ILE A 74 -1.16 -12.46 -5.68
C ILE A 74 -1.72 -11.16 -5.10
N PHE A 75 -3.03 -11.10 -4.92
CA PHE A 75 -3.69 -9.99 -4.25
C PHE A 75 -3.86 -10.35 -2.77
N SER A 76 -3.67 -9.37 -1.90
CA SER A 76 -3.77 -9.51 -0.46
C SER A 76 -4.70 -8.41 0.02
N ASP A 77 -5.93 -8.75 0.44
CA ASP A 77 -6.95 -7.78 0.88
C ASP A 77 -7.36 -8.10 2.31
N TYR A 78 -7.10 -7.18 3.24
CA TYR A 78 -7.22 -7.43 4.68
C TYR A 78 -7.52 -6.17 5.48
N THR A 79 -8.05 -6.36 6.68
CA THR A 79 -8.36 -5.25 7.60
C THR A 79 -7.24 -5.09 8.61
N ASP A 80 -6.75 -3.87 8.80
CA ASP A 80 -5.72 -3.50 9.76
C ASP A 80 -6.21 -2.34 10.63
N GLY A 81 -6.73 -2.66 11.82
CA GLY A 81 -7.42 -1.71 12.67
C GLY A 81 -8.67 -1.14 11.97
N PRO A 82 -8.80 0.20 11.83
CA PRO A 82 -9.92 0.82 11.13
C PRO A 82 -9.75 0.82 9.60
N PHE A 83 -8.58 0.44 9.09
CA PHE A 83 -8.24 0.60 7.67
C PHE A 83 -8.40 -0.71 6.91
N ARG A 84 -8.89 -0.61 5.67
CA ARG A 84 -8.82 -1.72 4.71
C ARG A 84 -7.58 -1.55 3.86
N ARG A 85 -6.74 -2.57 3.80
CA ARG A 85 -5.50 -2.58 3.03
C ARG A 85 -5.59 -3.59 1.90
N ARG A 86 -5.07 -3.20 0.74
CA ARG A 86 -4.89 -4.10 -0.39
C ARG A 86 -3.48 -3.97 -0.94
N GLU A 87 -2.81 -5.10 -1.06
CA GLU A 87 -1.48 -5.20 -1.66
C GLU A 87 -1.54 -6.10 -2.89
N LYS A 88 -0.74 -5.77 -3.90
CA LYS A 88 -0.51 -6.64 -5.06
C LYS A 88 0.93 -7.11 -5.07
N LEU A 89 1.11 -8.42 -5.16
CA LEU A 89 2.41 -9.05 -5.35
C LEU A 89 2.61 -9.37 -6.83
N CYS A 90 3.71 -8.88 -7.39
CA CYS A 90 4.12 -9.14 -8.76
C CYS A 90 5.36 -10.02 -8.78
N TYR A 91 5.42 -10.99 -9.70
CA TYR A 91 6.62 -11.78 -9.92
C TYR A 91 7.63 -11.01 -10.77
N SER A 92 8.90 -10.98 -10.35
CA SER A 92 9.99 -10.43 -11.14
C SER A 92 10.93 -11.52 -11.62
N ASP A 93 11.10 -11.61 -12.94
CA ASP A 93 12.05 -12.50 -13.58
C ASP A 93 13.52 -12.18 -13.26
N LYS A 94 13.80 -10.96 -12.79
CA LYS A 94 15.15 -10.53 -12.44
C LYS A 94 15.59 -11.09 -11.10
N ILE A 95 14.72 -11.03 -10.09
CA ILE A 95 15.01 -11.54 -8.73
C ILE A 95 14.50 -12.97 -8.52
N LYS A 96 13.74 -13.51 -9.49
CA LYS A 96 13.08 -14.83 -9.45
C LYS A 96 12.22 -15.03 -8.20
N ASP A 97 11.47 -13.98 -7.84
CA ASP A 97 10.63 -13.93 -6.64
C ASP A 97 9.53 -12.85 -6.79
N TYR A 98 8.59 -12.84 -5.86
CA TYR A 98 7.58 -11.80 -5.73
C TYR A 98 8.12 -10.58 -4.97
N TYR A 99 7.51 -9.44 -5.25
CA TYR A 99 7.66 -8.20 -4.50
C TYR A 99 6.30 -7.48 -4.43
N LYS A 100 6.09 -6.64 -3.43
CA LYS A 100 4.91 -5.77 -3.33
C LYS A 100 5.04 -4.70 -4.40
N CYS A 101 4.25 -4.80 -5.48
CA CYS A 101 4.28 -3.87 -6.61
C CYS A 101 3.23 -2.76 -6.49
N GLU A 102 2.23 -2.94 -5.62
CA GLU A 102 1.21 -1.95 -5.32
C GLU A 102 0.79 -2.11 -3.87
N ASN A 103 0.68 -0.99 -3.16
CA ASN A 103 0.10 -0.90 -1.82
C ASN A 103 -1.05 0.10 -1.88
N SER A 104 -2.19 -0.26 -1.32
CA SER A 104 -3.36 0.61 -1.22
C SER A 104 -4.00 0.51 0.16
N GLU A 105 -4.49 1.63 0.65
CA GLU A 105 -5.13 1.76 1.95
C GLU A 105 -6.37 2.65 1.83
N GLU A 106 -7.53 2.11 2.18
CA GLU A 106 -8.77 2.85 2.30
C GLU A 106 -8.79 3.50 3.69
N PHE A 107 -8.62 4.82 3.72
CA PHE A 107 -8.59 5.61 4.95
C PHE A 107 -9.86 6.44 5.14
N SER A 108 -10.76 6.44 4.15
CA SER A 108 -12.11 7.00 4.25
C SER A 108 -13.06 6.25 3.31
N GLU A 109 -14.36 6.48 3.45
CA GLU A 109 -15.39 5.86 2.59
C GLU A 109 -15.28 6.20 1.10
N GLN A 110 -14.52 7.23 0.73
CA GLN A 110 -14.44 7.72 -0.65
C GLN A 110 -13.02 7.81 -1.19
N LEU A 111 -12.01 7.74 -0.32
CA LEU A 111 -10.61 7.97 -0.67
C LEU A 111 -9.74 6.78 -0.30
N GLU A 112 -8.81 6.48 -1.19
CA GLU A 112 -7.75 5.52 -0.96
C GLU A 112 -6.39 6.18 -1.21
N ARG A 113 -5.39 5.78 -0.42
CA ARG A 113 -3.99 6.10 -0.66
C ARG A 113 -3.39 4.93 -1.42
N ARG A 114 -2.83 5.18 -2.60
CA ARG A 114 -2.18 4.16 -3.42
C ARG A 114 -0.72 4.50 -3.70
N GLN A 115 0.14 3.50 -3.66
CA GLN A 115 1.57 3.62 -3.95
C GLN A 115 2.03 2.48 -4.85
N MET A 116 2.72 2.82 -5.94
CA MET A 116 3.29 1.83 -6.86
C MET A 116 4.75 1.58 -6.53
N CYS A 117 5.20 0.34 -6.67
CA CYS A 117 6.54 -0.07 -6.30
C CYS A 117 7.21 -0.90 -7.41
N THR A 118 8.53 -0.76 -7.45
CA THR A 118 9.47 -1.61 -8.19
C THR A 118 10.10 -2.63 -7.22
N GLU A 119 11.03 -3.46 -7.69
CA GLU A 119 11.69 -4.42 -6.80
C GLU A 119 12.55 -3.77 -5.70
N SER A 120 12.90 -2.49 -5.85
CA SER A 120 13.84 -1.79 -4.94
C SER A 120 13.30 -0.53 -4.29
N SER A 121 12.24 0.07 -4.83
CA SER A 121 11.74 1.36 -4.36
C SER A 121 10.26 1.56 -4.71
N CYS A 122 9.59 2.43 -3.96
CA CYS A 122 8.23 2.85 -4.24
C CYS A 122 8.18 4.30 -4.71
N SER A 123 7.20 4.62 -5.54
CA SER A 123 6.89 6.00 -5.95
C SER A 123 6.38 6.80 -4.76
N GLU A 124 6.27 8.12 -4.91
CA GLU A 124 5.41 8.90 -4.02
C GLU A 124 3.97 8.34 -4.08
N PRO A 125 3.25 8.32 -2.94
CA PRO A 125 1.86 7.91 -2.91
C PRO A 125 0.96 8.93 -3.64
N GLN A 126 -0.26 8.48 -3.93
CA GLN A 126 -1.32 9.30 -4.49
C GLN A 126 -2.61 9.04 -3.73
N ILE A 127 -3.43 10.07 -3.55
CA ILE A 127 -4.79 9.91 -3.06
C ILE A 127 -5.73 9.84 -4.27
N LEU A 128 -6.45 8.73 -4.36
CA LEU A 128 -7.40 8.44 -5.42
C LEU A 128 -8.80 8.32 -4.85
N LYS A 129 -9.81 8.49 -5.70
CA LYS A 129 -11.16 8.05 -5.34
C LYS A 129 -11.18 6.53 -5.25
N GLN A 130 -11.81 6.01 -4.21
CA GLN A 130 -11.86 4.58 -3.92
C GLN A 130 -12.29 3.77 -5.15
N SER A 131 -11.56 2.69 -5.43
CA SER A 131 -11.84 1.79 -6.58
C SER A 131 -11.75 2.46 -7.96
N THR A 132 -11.08 3.61 -8.07
CA THR A 132 -10.82 4.27 -9.35
C THR A 132 -9.33 4.47 -9.58
N SER A 133 -8.98 5.08 -10.72
CA SER A 133 -7.64 5.61 -11.00
C SER A 133 -7.63 7.14 -11.02
N ASN A 134 -8.68 7.77 -10.50
CA ASN A 134 -8.86 9.22 -10.55
C ASN A 134 -8.17 9.86 -9.35
N VAL A 135 -7.15 10.68 -9.63
CA VAL A 135 -6.52 11.52 -8.62
C VAL A 135 -7.51 12.51 -8.02
N VAL A 136 -7.35 12.78 -6.74
CA VAL A 136 -8.26 13.66 -6.01
C VAL A 136 -7.75 15.09 -6.09
N GLU A 137 -8.58 15.94 -6.70
CA GLU A 137 -8.39 17.39 -6.68
C GLU A 137 -9.18 18.00 -5.52
N ALA A 138 -8.60 19.04 -4.92
CA ALA A 138 -9.25 19.86 -3.91
C ALA A 138 -9.08 21.34 -4.26
N THR A 139 -9.92 22.17 -3.65
CA THR A 139 -9.87 23.63 -3.78
C THR A 139 -9.65 24.26 -2.42
N VAL A 140 -8.76 25.25 -2.34
CA VAL A 140 -8.50 25.98 -1.10
C VAL A 140 -9.73 26.80 -0.70
N SER A 141 -10.18 26.64 0.55
CA SER A 141 -11.43 27.22 1.06
C SER A 141 -11.21 28.53 1.83
N GLU A 142 -10.05 28.69 2.44
CA GLU A 142 -9.66 29.84 3.24
C GLU A 142 -8.94 30.91 2.40
N ASP A 143 -9.00 32.17 2.83
CA ASP A 143 -8.40 33.30 2.10
C ASP A 143 -6.89 33.14 1.89
N LYS A 144 -6.20 32.53 2.86
CA LYS A 144 -4.77 32.27 2.79
C LYS A 144 -4.38 31.05 3.62
N VAL A 145 -3.71 30.09 3.00
CA VAL A 145 -3.26 28.85 3.64
C VAL A 145 -1.76 28.70 3.43
N TYR A 146 -0.98 28.66 4.50
CA TYR A 146 0.45 28.41 4.39
C TYR A 146 0.72 26.92 4.19
N PHE A 147 1.69 26.60 3.33
CA PHE A 147 2.21 25.24 3.28
C PHE A 147 2.92 24.89 4.58
N LEU A 148 2.82 23.63 4.96
CA LEU A 148 3.49 23.06 6.11
C LEU A 148 4.57 22.06 5.65
N GLU A 149 5.61 21.90 6.46
CA GLU A 149 6.62 20.85 6.37
C GLU A 149 6.42 19.88 7.52
N LYS A 150 6.48 18.57 7.25
CA LYS A 150 6.39 17.57 8.30
C LYS A 150 7.78 17.32 8.89
N ASN A 151 7.88 17.41 10.21
CA ASN A 151 9.12 17.20 10.95
C ASN A 151 9.32 15.72 11.27
N ILE A 152 10.55 15.35 11.64
CA ILE A 152 10.90 13.96 12.00
C ILE A 152 10.07 13.47 13.21
N ASP A 153 9.76 14.38 14.14
CA ASP A 153 8.96 14.09 15.33
C ASP A 153 7.44 14.03 15.07
N GLY A 154 7.00 14.18 13.81
CA GLY A 154 5.59 14.14 13.43
C GLY A 154 4.82 15.46 13.54
N GLY A 155 5.46 16.52 14.05
CA GLY A 155 4.92 17.89 14.04
C GLY A 155 5.01 18.57 12.66
N PHE A 156 4.48 19.79 12.57
CA PHE A 156 4.46 20.58 11.33
C PHE A 156 5.00 21.99 11.51
N ASP A 157 5.96 22.37 10.66
CA ASP A 157 6.49 23.73 10.59
C ASP A 157 5.90 24.51 9.41
N GLN A 158 5.56 25.77 9.63
CA GLN A 158 4.99 26.62 8.59
C GLN A 158 6.06 27.12 7.60
N LYS A 159 5.80 26.98 6.30
CA LYS A 159 6.61 27.57 5.22
C LYS A 159 6.16 29.00 4.92
N GLN A 160 7.02 29.75 4.23
CA GLN A 160 6.66 31.08 3.72
C GLN A 160 5.74 31.02 2.49
N ALA A 161 5.79 29.93 1.73
CA ALA A 161 4.90 29.71 0.60
C ALA A 161 3.46 29.46 1.07
N TYR A 162 2.49 29.98 0.31
CA TYR A 162 1.07 29.89 0.64
C TYR A 162 0.23 29.71 -0.60
N LEU A 163 -1.01 29.30 -0.38
CA LEU A 163 -2.10 29.21 -1.33
C LEU A 163 -3.16 30.24 -0.97
N LEU A 164 -3.95 30.63 -1.97
CA LEU A 164 -5.09 31.53 -1.83
C LEU A 164 -6.40 30.79 -2.10
N LYS A 165 -7.49 31.32 -1.57
CA LYS A 165 -8.84 30.79 -1.82
C LYS A 165 -9.10 30.58 -3.30
N GLY A 166 -9.64 29.42 -3.65
CA GLY A 166 -9.93 29.04 -5.02
C GLY A 166 -8.76 28.39 -5.78
N ASP A 167 -7.55 28.36 -5.21
CA ASP A 167 -6.44 27.60 -5.79
C ASP A 167 -6.80 26.10 -5.84
N LYS A 168 -6.53 25.49 -6.99
CA LYS A 168 -6.71 24.05 -7.20
C LYS A 168 -5.43 23.30 -6.88
N ILE A 169 -5.57 22.21 -6.16
CA ILE A 169 -4.46 21.38 -5.70
C ILE A 169 -4.78 19.89 -5.89
N VAL A 170 -3.76 19.07 -6.01
CA VAL A 170 -3.87 17.61 -6.08
C VAL A 170 -3.43 17.02 -4.75
N LEU A 171 -4.21 16.09 -4.19
CA LEU A 171 -3.86 15.36 -2.97
C LEU A 171 -2.93 14.19 -3.29
N ASN A 172 -1.78 14.12 -2.63
CA ASN A 172 -0.78 13.07 -2.84
C ASN A 172 -0.73 12.07 -1.68
N ASP A 173 -0.72 12.57 -0.44
CA ASP A 173 -0.64 11.74 0.77
C ASP A 173 -1.48 12.32 1.89
N TYR A 174 -1.70 11.55 2.95
CA TYR A 174 -2.38 11.99 4.16
C TYR A 174 -1.58 11.65 5.42
N TYR A 175 -1.86 12.39 6.49
CA TYR A 175 -1.34 12.11 7.81
C TYR A 175 -2.36 12.53 8.85
N GLU A 176 -2.77 11.57 9.67
CA GLU A 176 -3.66 11.80 10.79
C GLU A 176 -2.87 11.74 12.10
N SER A 177 -3.07 12.75 12.95
CA SER A 177 -2.52 12.80 14.30
C SER A 177 -3.58 13.31 15.27
N GLY A 178 -3.26 13.35 16.56
CA GLY A 178 -4.16 13.94 17.56
C GLY A 178 -4.52 15.42 17.32
N GLU A 179 -3.80 16.11 16.42
CA GLU A 179 -4.07 17.49 16.02
C GLU A 179 -5.01 17.61 14.81
N GLY A 180 -5.37 16.48 14.19
CA GLY A 180 -6.27 16.41 13.05
C GLY A 180 -5.65 15.80 11.79
N LEU A 181 -6.37 15.95 10.68
CA LEU A 181 -6.01 15.40 9.38
C LEU A 181 -5.28 16.43 8.53
N TYR A 182 -4.16 15.99 7.94
CA TYR A 182 -3.33 16.76 7.03
C TYR A 182 -3.21 16.04 5.70
N TYR A 183 -3.18 16.81 4.62
CA TYR A 183 -2.89 16.30 3.29
C TYR A 183 -1.60 16.89 2.74
N GLN A 184 -0.76 16.03 2.16
CA GLN A 184 0.32 16.49 1.31
C GLN A 184 -0.27 16.82 -0.06
N VAL A 185 -0.08 18.05 -0.52
CA VAL A 185 -0.70 18.55 -1.74
C VAL A 185 0.33 19.08 -2.72
N THR A 186 0.01 18.98 -4.00
CA THR A 186 0.77 19.59 -5.09
C THR A 186 -0.04 20.73 -5.69
N TYR A 187 0.52 21.93 -5.69
CA TYR A 187 0.00 23.07 -6.43
C TYR A 187 0.79 23.28 -7.72
N ILE A 188 0.07 23.44 -8.83
CA ILE A 188 0.66 23.64 -10.16
C ILE A 188 0.37 25.08 -10.60
N GLY A 189 1.22 26.00 -10.17
CA GLY A 189 1.22 27.39 -10.64
C GLY A 189 2.34 27.64 -11.66
N LYS A 190 2.98 28.81 -11.59
CA LYS A 190 4.22 29.08 -12.34
C LYS A 190 5.37 28.14 -11.95
N VAL A 191 5.37 27.71 -10.69
CA VAL A 191 6.31 26.75 -10.12
C VAL A 191 5.50 25.68 -9.40
N ILE A 192 5.88 24.42 -9.58
CA ILE A 192 5.26 23.30 -8.86
C ILE A 192 5.71 23.38 -7.40
N THR A 193 4.75 23.50 -6.49
CA THR A 193 5.02 23.59 -5.04
C THR A 193 4.34 22.43 -4.34
N LYS A 194 5.09 21.75 -3.46
CA LYS A 194 4.59 20.67 -2.61
C LYS A 194 4.71 21.05 -1.14
N GLY A 195 3.70 20.67 -0.36
CA GLY A 195 3.72 20.84 1.09
C GLY A 195 2.45 20.26 1.70
N TRP A 196 2.36 20.34 3.02
CA TRP A 196 1.22 19.86 3.77
C TRP A 196 0.23 20.98 4.04
N VAL A 197 -1.06 20.67 4.08
CA VAL A 197 -2.13 21.57 4.51
C VAL A 197 -3.10 20.81 5.40
N ARG A 198 -3.85 21.52 6.25
CA ARG A 198 -4.93 20.92 7.05
C ARG A 198 -6.12 20.62 6.15
N ASP A 199 -6.81 19.52 6.44
CA ASP A 199 -8.07 19.15 5.79
C ASP A 199 -9.11 20.30 5.85
N SER A 200 -9.22 20.97 7.00
CA SER A 200 -10.16 22.08 7.20
C SER A 200 -9.99 23.25 6.23
N SER A 201 -8.80 23.40 5.64
CA SER A 201 -8.43 24.52 4.77
C SER A 201 -8.73 24.25 3.28
N ILE A 202 -9.29 23.10 2.96
CA ILE A 202 -9.57 22.66 1.60
C ILE A 202 -10.98 22.08 1.48
N VAL A 203 -11.51 22.04 0.27
CA VAL A 203 -12.74 21.31 -0.08
C VAL A 203 -12.38 20.30 -1.16
N VAL A 204 -12.59 19.02 -0.86
CA VAL A 204 -12.35 17.91 -1.80
C VAL A 204 -13.46 17.89 -2.86
N GLY A 205 -13.07 17.77 -4.13
CA GLY A 205 -14.02 17.81 -5.25
C GLY A 205 -14.89 16.56 -5.37
N ASN A 206 -16.21 16.73 -5.21
CA ASN A 206 -17.23 15.72 -5.53
C ASN A 206 -17.49 15.65 -7.05
N ASN A 207 -16.48 15.31 -7.87
CA ASN A 207 -16.69 15.04 -9.30
C ASN A 207 -17.04 13.58 -9.59
#